data_AF-A0A433EMR6-F1
#
_entry.id   AF-A0A433EMR6-F1
#
_cell.length_a   1.000
_cell.length_b   1.000
_cell.length_c   1.000
_cell.angle_alpha   90.00
_cell.angle_beta   90.00
_cell.angle_gamma   90.00
#
_symmetry.space_group_name_H-M   'P 1'
#
loop_
_entity.id
_entity.type
_entity.pdbx_description
1 polymer ?
#
loop_
_entity_poly.entity_id
_entity_poly.type
_entity_poly.pdbx_seq_one_letter_code
_entity_poly.pdbx_strand_id
1 'polypeptide(L)'
;MTKLSELLKKEELNTNEKNNLVNKLVSEKGTKEFKKRDYSEILPNMTCHKKLVKLFRQEAKSKRWLPTTLMNEILADRYNIDLEKLENEDD
;
A
#
# COMPACT_ATOMS: atom_id res chain seq x y z
N MET A 1 -8.36 -11.49 -18.36
CA MET A 1 -7.32 -10.68 -19.05
C MET A 1 -7.53 -10.81 -20.56
N THR A 2 -8.63 -10.27 -21.11
CA THR A 2 -9.07 -10.67 -22.47
C THR A 2 -9.83 -9.61 -23.26
N LYS A 3 -9.88 -8.34 -22.81
CA LYS A 3 -10.67 -7.30 -23.50
C LYS A 3 -9.94 -6.59 -24.65
N LEU A 4 -8.60 -6.53 -24.61
CA LEU A 4 -7.82 -5.74 -25.57
C LEU A 4 -7.70 -6.42 -26.94
N SER A 5 -7.46 -7.74 -26.95
CA SER A 5 -7.34 -8.54 -28.17
C SER A 5 -8.66 -8.70 -28.92
N GLU A 6 -9.79 -8.56 -28.23
CA GLU A 6 -11.13 -8.64 -28.84
C GLU A 6 -11.55 -7.34 -29.52
N LEU A 7 -11.16 -6.18 -28.98
CA LEU A 7 -11.41 -4.87 -29.59
C LEU A 7 -10.57 -4.65 -30.85
N LEU A 8 -9.30 -5.06 -30.84
CA LEU A 8 -8.41 -4.96 -32.00
C LEU A 8 -8.78 -5.88 -33.17
N LYS A 9 -9.61 -6.90 -32.95
CA LYS A 9 -10.08 -7.84 -33.98
C LYS A 9 -11.39 -7.43 -34.65
N LYS A 10 -12.16 -6.51 -34.04
CA LYS A 10 -13.50 -6.15 -34.53
C LYS A 10 -13.52 -5.03 -35.57
N GLU A 11 -12.41 -4.32 -35.76
CA GLU A 11 -12.28 -3.29 -36.79
C GLU A 11 -10.92 -3.45 -37.48
N GLU A 12 -10.90 -3.53 -38.81
CA GLU A 12 -9.70 -3.47 -39.65
C GLU A 12 -9.08 -2.06 -39.61
N LEU A 13 -8.71 -1.59 -38.43
CA LEU A 13 -8.11 -0.28 -38.24
C LEU A 13 -6.71 -0.26 -38.84
N ASN A 14 -6.40 0.77 -39.64
CA ASN A 14 -5.06 0.95 -40.16
C ASN A 14 -4.10 1.34 -39.00
N THR A 15 -2.80 1.26 -39.28
CA THR A 15 -1.73 1.50 -38.28
C THR A 15 -1.84 2.85 -37.59
N ASN A 16 -2.30 3.89 -38.29
CA ASN A 16 -2.45 5.24 -37.76
C ASN A 16 -3.65 5.37 -36.81
N GLU A 17 -4.75 4.71 -37.12
CA GLU A 17 -5.95 4.68 -36.27
C GLU A 17 -5.72 3.87 -34.99
N LYS A 18 -4.97 2.76 -35.10
CA LYS A 18 -4.49 2.01 -33.93
C LYS A 18 -3.61 2.85 -33.02
N ASN A 19 -2.67 3.61 -33.58
CA ASN A 19 -1.79 4.50 -32.81
C ASN A 19 -2.58 5.62 -32.11
N ASN A 20 -3.58 6.19 -32.78
CA ASN A 20 -4.46 7.19 -32.16
C ASN A 20 -5.34 6.62 -31.05
N LEU A 21 -5.84 5.39 -31.20
CA LEU A 21 -6.63 4.73 -30.16
C LEU A 21 -5.76 4.42 -28.92
N VAL A 22 -4.53 3.94 -29.12
CA VAL A 22 -3.56 3.72 -28.04
C VAL A 22 -3.22 5.03 -27.33
N ASN A 23 -2.94 6.10 -28.07
CA ASN A 23 -2.65 7.41 -27.49
C ASN A 23 -3.86 7.99 -26.73
N LYS A 24 -5.09 7.74 -27.20
CA LYS A 24 -6.33 8.16 -26.54
C LYS A 24 -6.60 7.37 -25.25
N LEU A 25 -6.23 6.08 -25.21
CA LEU A 25 -6.33 5.23 -24.01
C LEU A 25 -5.22 5.54 -22.98
N VAL A 26 -4.02 5.92 -23.42
CA VAL A 26 -2.94 6.37 -22.53
C VAL A 26 -3.23 7.77 -21.96
N SER A 27 -4.06 8.56 -22.64
CA SER A 27 -4.54 9.88 -22.21
C SER A 27 -5.67 9.80 -21.16
N GLU A 28 -5.73 8.74 -20.36
CA GLU A 28 -6.50 8.71 -19.11
C GLU A 28 -5.88 9.68 -18.09
N LYS A 29 -6.09 10.99 -18.34
CA LYS A 29 -5.96 12.07 -17.36
C LYS A 29 -6.90 11.75 -16.18
N GLY A 30 -6.40 10.99 -15.22
CA GLY A 30 -7.19 10.58 -14.05
C GLY A 30 -6.60 9.43 -13.24
N THR A 31 -5.59 8.72 -13.74
CA THR A 31 -4.85 7.79 -12.88
C THR A 31 -4.10 8.58 -11.82
N LYS A 32 -4.57 8.53 -10.56
CA LYS A 32 -3.80 8.99 -9.39
C LYS A 32 -2.37 8.52 -9.58
N GLU A 33 -1.44 9.46 -9.68
CA GLU A 33 -0.01 9.15 -9.76
C GLU A 33 0.32 8.13 -8.68
N PHE A 34 0.97 7.05 -9.08
CA PHE A 34 1.37 6.00 -8.16
C PHE A 34 2.43 6.59 -7.23
N LYS A 35 2.02 7.13 -6.09
CA LYS A 35 2.94 7.61 -5.06
C LYS A 35 3.80 6.42 -4.65
N LYS A 36 5.10 6.49 -4.96
CA LYS A 36 6.07 5.52 -4.47
C LYS A 36 5.98 5.53 -2.96
N ARG A 37 5.80 4.36 -2.35
CA ARG A 37 5.87 4.24 -0.89
C ARG A 37 7.28 4.59 -0.46
N ASP A 38 7.41 5.37 0.60
CA ASP A 38 8.70 5.55 1.24
C ASP A 38 9.06 4.25 1.96
N TYR A 39 10.15 3.61 1.53
CA TYR A 39 10.61 2.36 2.14
C TYR A 39 11.45 2.61 3.40
N SER A 40 11.82 3.85 3.70
CA SER A 40 12.52 4.20 4.94
C SER A 40 11.64 4.03 6.18
N GLU A 41 10.32 4.15 6.02
CA GLU A 41 9.32 4.02 7.09
C GLU A 41 8.73 2.61 7.21
N ILE A 42 9.18 1.65 6.38
CA ILE A 42 8.58 0.31 6.28
C ILE A 42 9.54 -0.74 6.83
N LEU A 43 9.12 -1.40 7.93
CA LEU A 43 9.80 -2.60 8.39
C LEU A 43 9.64 -3.74 7.35
N PRO A 44 10.70 -4.52 7.08
CA PRO A 44 10.61 -5.65 6.16
C PRO A 44 9.68 -6.73 6.71
N ASN A 45 9.20 -7.60 5.82
CA ASN A 45 8.45 -8.78 6.24
C ASN A 45 9.35 -9.75 7.00
N MET A 46 9.08 -9.93 8.29
CA MET A 46 9.87 -10.78 9.18
C MET A 46 9.03 -11.96 9.70
N THR A 47 9.71 -13.07 9.97
CA THR A 47 9.12 -14.19 10.70
C THR A 47 9.42 -14.06 12.19
N CYS A 48 8.47 -14.45 13.04
CA CYS A 48 8.62 -14.44 14.49
C CYS A 48 8.24 -15.80 15.07
N HIS A 49 8.74 -16.10 16.27
CA HIS A 49 8.43 -17.35 16.95
C HIS A 49 6.91 -17.52 17.16
N LYS A 50 6.35 -18.69 16.79
CA LYS A 50 4.91 -18.94 16.75
C LYS A 50 4.18 -18.62 18.07
N LYS A 51 4.80 -18.92 19.22
CA LYS A 51 4.21 -18.60 20.53
C LYS A 51 4.08 -17.09 20.76
N LEU A 52 5.08 -16.30 20.35
CA LEU A 52 5.07 -14.85 20.49
C LEU A 52 4.00 -14.23 19.60
N VAL A 53 3.88 -14.69 18.35
CA VAL A 53 2.82 -14.22 17.44
C VAL A 53 1.42 -14.46 18.02
N LYS A 54 1.21 -15.61 18.66
CA LYS A 54 -0.08 -15.92 19.30
C LYS A 54 -0.37 -14.97 20.46
N LEU A 55 0.59 -14.78 21.36
CA LEU A 55 0.45 -13.90 22.51
C LEU A 55 0.24 -12.45 22.09
N PHE A 56 1.06 -11.95 21.16
CA PHE A 56 0.95 -10.60 20.60
C PHE A 56 -0.43 -10.32 20.01
N ARG A 57 -0.99 -11.26 19.23
CA ARG A 57 -2.35 -11.12 18.67
C ARG A 57 -3.43 -11.16 19.74
N GLN A 58 -3.26 -11.98 20.78
CA GLN A 58 -4.19 -12.03 21.89
C GLN A 58 -4.18 -10.72 22.69
N GLU A 59 -3.00 -10.16 22.93
CA GLU A 59 -2.84 -8.86 23.59
C GLU A 59 -3.50 -7.74 22.78
N ALA A 60 -3.17 -7.63 21.48
CA ALA A 60 -3.77 -6.63 20.61
C ALA A 60 -5.31 -6.72 20.64
N LYS A 61 -5.86 -7.94 20.56
CA LYS A 61 -7.31 -8.17 20.64
C LYS A 61 -7.89 -7.74 21.99
N SER A 62 -7.21 -8.07 23.10
CA SER A 62 -7.68 -7.71 24.45
C SER A 62 -7.74 -6.19 24.65
N LYS A 63 -6.80 -5.45 24.05
CA LYS A 63 -6.75 -3.99 24.07
C LYS A 63 -7.62 -3.32 23.00
N ARG A 64 -8.28 -4.10 22.13
CA ARG A 64 -8.99 -3.63 20.93
C ARG A 64 -8.11 -2.81 19.99
N TRP A 65 -6.83 -3.15 19.93
CA TRP A 65 -5.84 -2.49 19.09
C TRP A 65 -5.56 -3.29 17.82
N LEU A 66 -5.14 -2.57 16.78
CA LEU A 66 -4.52 -3.21 15.63
C LEU A 66 -3.14 -3.77 16.03
N PRO A 67 -2.68 -4.85 15.39
CA PRO A 67 -1.31 -5.33 15.57
C PRO A 67 -0.25 -4.25 15.35
N THR A 68 -0.48 -3.34 14.40
CA THR A 68 0.40 -2.21 14.12
C THR A 68 0.43 -1.21 15.27
N THR A 69 -0.73 -0.85 15.84
CA THR A 69 -0.82 0.01 17.02
C THR A 69 -0.05 -0.59 18.19
N LEU A 70 -0.26 -1.87 18.51
CA LEU A 70 0.49 -2.52 19.59
C LEU A 70 2.00 -2.55 19.33
N MET A 71 2.42 -2.76 18.07
CA MET A 71 3.84 -2.69 17.72
C MET A 71 4.40 -1.29 17.95
N ASN A 72 3.67 -0.24 17.54
CA ASN A 72 4.10 1.14 17.72
C ASN A 72 4.24 1.50 19.20
N GLU A 73 3.27 1.10 20.04
CA GLU A 73 3.33 1.28 21.50
C GLU A 73 4.56 0.60 22.11
N ILE A 74 4.84 -0.65 21.73
CA ILE A 74 6.03 -1.38 22.21
C ILE A 74 7.33 -0.71 21.76
N LEU A 75 7.40 -0.23 20.51
CA LEU A 75 8.58 0.46 20.00
C LEU A 75 8.76 1.83 20.66
N ALA A 76 7.68 2.57 20.86
CA ALA A 76 7.70 3.86 21.54
C ALA A 76 8.20 3.72 22.97
N ASP A 77 7.67 2.77 23.74
CA ASP A 77 8.13 2.45 25.08
C ASP A 77 9.61 2.01 25.09
N ARG A 78 10.02 1.14 24.16
CA ARG A 78 11.42 0.68 24.01
C ARG A 78 12.40 1.84 23.81
N TYR A 79 12.02 2.86 23.05
CA TYR A 79 12.86 4.00 22.70
C TYR A 79 12.55 5.27 23.52
N ASN A 80 11.69 5.18 24.54
CA ASN A 80 11.22 6.31 25.35
C ASN A 80 10.63 7.47 24.51
N ILE A 81 9.85 7.13 23.48
CA ILE A 81 9.15 8.08 22.61
C ILE A 81 7.72 8.24 23.10
N ASP A 82 7.26 9.48 23.20
CA ASP A 82 5.87 9.81 23.50
C ASP A 82 5.09 10.04 22.20
N LEU A 83 4.26 9.06 21.82
CA LEU A 83 3.50 9.11 20.56
C LEU A 83 2.47 10.24 20.54
N GLU A 84 1.92 10.65 21.69
CA GLU A 84 0.95 11.75 21.76
C GLU A 84 1.59 13.12 21.50
N LYS A 85 2.90 13.25 21.77
CA LYS A 85 3.65 14.48 21.48
C LYS A 85 4.11 14.57 20.03
N LEU A 86 4.34 13.43 19.37
CA LEU A 86 4.81 13.39 17.97
C LEU A 86 3.78 13.94 16.99
N GLU A 87 2.47 13.72 17.23
CA GLU A 87 1.40 14.22 16.36
C GLU A 87 1.28 15.76 16.35
N ASN A 88 1.95 16.48 17.24
CA ASN A 88 1.87 17.94 17.37
C ASN A 88 3.07 18.71 16.78
N GLU A 89 4.09 18.05 16.26
CA GLU A 89 5.32 18.70 15.75
C GLU A 89 5.43 18.74 14.22
N ASP A 90 4.48 18.16 13.48
CA ASP A 90 4.55 18.00 12.01
C ASP A 90 3.49 18.85 11.25
N ASP A 91 2.94 19.90 11.89
CA ASP A 91 2.03 20.91 11.29
C ASP A 91 2.74 22.23 10.96
#